data_AF-A0A6A0RF48-F1
#
_entry.id   AF-A0A6A0RF48-F1
#
_cell.length_a   1.000
_cell.length_b   1.000
_cell.length_c   1.000
_cell.angle_alpha   90.00
_cell.angle_beta   90.00
_cell.angle_gamma   90.00
#
_symmetry.space_group_name_H-M   'P 1'
#
loop_
_entity.id
_entity.type
_entity.pdbx_description
1 polymer ?
#
loop_
_entity_poly.entity_id
_entity_poly.type
_entity_poly.pdbx_seq_one_letter_code
_entity_poly.pdbx_strand_id
1 'polypeptide(L)' 'MTLGKVLTVFGSVLIVYAIISGLNLHLTINDGNWIYSNRYTFKIGTIIIGFLLIYLGKRAQK' A
#
# COMPACT_ATOMS: atom_id res chain seq x y z
N MET A 1 22.61 -6.06 6.73
CA MET A 1 21.51 -5.21 7.26
C MET A 1 20.98 -5.85 8.53
N THR A 2 20.71 -5.10 9.60
CA THR A 2 20.07 -5.68 10.80
C THR A 2 18.61 -5.99 10.52
N LEU A 3 18.06 -7.03 11.18
CA LEU A 3 16.67 -7.49 10.99
C LEU A 3 15.67 -6.34 11.11
N GLY A 4 15.85 -5.46 12.10
CA GLY A 4 14.97 -4.31 12.27
C GLY A 4 15.02 -3.31 11.11
N LYS A 5 16.18 -3.11 10.47
CA LYS A 5 16.35 -2.25 9.27
C LYS A 5 15.56 -2.82 8.08
N VAL A 6 15.54 -4.15 7.95
CA VAL A 6 14.78 -4.85 6.91
C VAL A 6 13.28 -4.68 7.14
N LEU A 7 12.79 -4.86 8.37
CA LEU A 7 11.38 -4.64 8.72
C LEU A 7 10.91 -3.22 8.43
N THR A 8 11.73 -2.20 8.72
CA THR A 8 11.37 -0.80 8.46
C THR A 8 11.26 -0.51 6.97
N VAL A 9 12.17 -1.06 6.16
CA VAL A 9 12.12 -0.93 4.70
C VAL A 9 10.89 -1.65 4.14
N PHE A 10 10.64 -2.89 4.57
CA PHE A 10 9.47 -3.66 4.15
C PHE A 10 8.15 -2.95 4.49
N GLY A 11 8.01 -2.43 5.71
CA GLY A 11 6.82 -1.69 6.12
C GLY A 11 6.58 -0.43 5.29
N SER A 12 7.66 0.30 4.95
CA SER A 12 7.58 1.48 4.08
C SER A 12 7.12 1.12 2.67
N VAL A 13 7.68 0.06 2.08
CA VAL A 13 7.29 -0.44 0.75
C VAL A 13 5.82 -0.88 0.74
N LEU A 14 5.35 -1.53 1.81
CA LEU A 14 3.97 -1.96 1.97
C LEU A 14 2.97 -0.81 1.98
N ILE A 15 3.30 0.31 2.64
CA ILE A 15 2.46 1.51 2.65
C ILE A 15 2.35 2.10 1.24
N VAL A 16 3.48 2.25 0.54
CA VAL A 16 3.50 2.77 -0.83
C VAL A 16 2.69 1.87 -1.77
N TYR A 17 2.85 0.55 -1.66
CA TYR A 17 2.07 -0.42 -2.42
C TYR A 17 0.57 -0.35 -2.12
N ALA A 18 0.18 -0.15 -0.85
CA ALA A 18 -1.22 -0.03 -0.48
C ALA A 18 -1.88 1.24 -1.05
N ILE A 19 -1.13 2.35 -1.14
CA ILE A 19 -1.60 3.59 -1.76
C ILE A 19 -1.79 3.40 -3.26
N ILE A 20 -0.80 2.82 -3.96
CA ILE A 20 -0.85 2.61 -5.41
C ILE A 20 -1.93 1.58 -5.76
N SER A 21 -1.98 0.44 -5.06
CA SER A 21 -2.94 -0.64 -5.36
C SER A 21 -4.36 -0.38 -4.85
N GLY A 22 -4.57 0.68 -4.07
CA GLY A 22 -5.92 1.16 -3.74
C GLY A 22 -6.61 1.80 -4.95
N LEU A 23 -5.83 2.34 -5.90
CA LEU A 23 -6.31 2.89 -7.16
C LEU A 23 -6.62 1.74 -8.14
N ASN A 24 -7.81 1.15 -8.02
CA ASN A 24 -8.34 0.31 -9.08
C ASN A 24 -8.92 1.21 -10.18
N LEU A 25 -8.08 1.62 -11.13
CA LEU A 25 -8.52 2.32 -12.33
C LEU A 25 -9.16 1.29 -13.27
N HIS A 26 -10.47 1.08 -13.12
CA HIS A 26 -11.27 0.34 -14.10
C HIS A 26 -11.61 1.29 -15.26
N LEU A 27 -10.81 1.23 -16.32
CA LEU A 27 -11.10 1.88 -17.60
C LEU A 27 -11.90 0.90 -18.47
N THR A 28 -13.22 1.06 -18.48
CA THR A 28 -14.09 0.31 -19.39
C THR A 28 -14.47 1.23 -20.55
N ILE A 29 -14.06 0.87 -21.76
CA ILE A 29 -14.48 1.55 -23.00
C ILE A 29 -15.68 0.78 -23.52
N ASN A 30 -16.85 1.40 -23.53
CA ASN A 30 -18.07 0.80 -24.07
C ASN A 30 -18.68 1.78 -25.09
N ASP A 31 -18.82 1.34 -26.34
CA ASP A 31 -19.41 2.10 -27.46
C ASP A 31 -18.93 3.56 -27.59
N GLY A 32 -17.61 3.77 -27.58
CA GLY A 32 -17.02 5.10 -27.78
C GLY A 32 -17.20 6.07 -26.59
N ASN A 33 -17.84 5.62 -25.51
CA ASN A 33 -18.01 6.41 -24.30
C ASN A 33 -17.01 5.96 -23.21
N TRP A 34 -16.26 6.92 -22.68
CA TRP A 34 -15.25 6.68 -21.64
C TRP A 34 -15.95 6.60 -20.28
N ILE A 35 -16.35 5.40 -19.86
CA ILE A 35 -16.96 5.20 -18.54
C ILE A 35 -15.83 5.06 -17.52
N TYR A 36 -15.48 6.18 -16.87
CA TYR A 36 -14.51 6.24 -15.78
C TYR A 36 -15.16 5.70 -14.49
N SER A 37 -15.01 4.40 -14.20
CA SER A 37 -15.42 3.87 -12.89
C SER A 37 -14.20 3.85 -11.96
N ASN A 38 -13.98 4.94 -11.23
CA ASN A 38 -12.92 5.00 -10.22
C ASN A 38 -13.43 4.33 -8.93
N ARG A 39 -13.30 3.00 -8.82
CA ARG A 39 -13.51 2.30 -7.54
C ARG A 39 -12.22 2.36 -6.74
N TYR A 40 -12.04 3.45 -6.01
CA TYR A 40 -10.98 3.52 -5.01
C TYR A 40 -11.38 2.67 -3.80
N THR A 41 -10.77 1.50 -3.64
CA THR A 41 -10.90 0.69 -2.43
C THR A 41 -9.71 1.01 -1.55
N PHE A 42 -9.90 1.92 -0.59
CA PHE A 42 -8.84 2.30 0.34
C PHE A 42 -8.39 1.06 1.12
N LYS A 43 -7.17 0.58 0.85
CA LYS A 43 -6.59 -0.59 1.53
C LYS A 43 -6.06 -0.22 2.92
N ILE A 44 -6.95 0.28 3.78
CA ILE A 44 -6.65 0.78 5.12
C ILE A 44 -5.93 -0.29 5.95
N GLY A 45 -6.40 -1.55 5.90
CA GLY A 45 -5.78 -2.65 6.62
C GLY A 45 -4.31 -2.87 6.24
N THR A 46 -3.97 -2.72 4.96
CA THR A 46 -2.61 -2.89 4.45
C THR A 46 -1.68 -1.76 4.90
N ILE A 47 -2.21 -0.54 5.03
CA ILE A 47 -1.48 0.62 5.57
C ILE A 47 -1.22 0.45 7.08
N ILE A 48 -2.21 -0.03 7.84
CA ILE A 48 -2.06 -0.32 9.27
C ILE A 48 -0.96 -1.37 9.49
N ILE A 49 -0.95 -2.45 8.72
CA ILE A 49 0.07 -3.50 8.79
C ILE A 49 1.46 -2.94 8.45
N GLY A 50 1.55 -2.08 7.44
CA GLY A 50 2.79 -1.40 7.07
C GLY A 50 3.34 -0.53 8.22
N PHE A 51 2.49 0.26 8.88
CA PHE A 51 2.88 1.04 10.06
C PHE A 51 3.35 0.15 11.23
N LEU A 52 2.67 -0.97 11.45
CA LEU A 52 2.98 -1.92 12.51
C LEU A 52 4.35 -2.58 12.28
N LEU A 53 4.68 -2.91 11.04
CA LEU A 53 6.00 -3.41 10.63
C LEU A 53 7.11 -2.36 10.82
N ILE A 54 6.85 -1.09 10.47
CA ILE A 54 7.80 0.01 10.71
C ILE A 54 8.07 0.15 12.21
N TYR A 55 7.02 0.12 13.04
CA TYR A 55 7.14 0.23 14.48
C TYR A 55 7.93 -0.93 15.09
N LEU A 56 7.60 -2.17 14.73
CA LEU A 56 8.34 -3.37 15.16
C LEU A 56 9.80 -3.34 14.67
N GLY A 57 10.04 -2.91 13.44
CA GLY A 57 11.37 -2.76 12.88
C GLY A 57 12.21 -1.76 13.68
N LYS A 58 11.66 -0.57 13.98
CA LYS A 58 12.33 0.43 14.82
C LYS A 58 12.58 -0.08 16.24
N ARG A 59 11.63 -0.83 16.82
CA ARG A 59 11.79 -1.44 18.15
C ARG A 59 12.88 -2.51 18.17
N ALA A 60 13.01 -3.30 17.11
CA ALA A 60 14.03 -4.35 16.98
C ALA A 60 15.43 -3.82 16.64
N GLN A 61 15.58 -2.51 16.39
CA GLN A 61 16.87 -1.85 16.22
C GLN A 61 17.36 -1.14 17.49
N LYS A 62 16.47 -0.91 18.45
CA LYS A 62 16.84 -0.56 19.82
C LYS A 62 17.31 -1.80 20.55
#